data_AF-A0A9E6EF52-F1
#
_entry.id   AF-A0A9E6EF52-F1
#
_cell.length_a   1.000
_cell.length_b   1.000
_cell.length_c   1.000
_cell.angle_alpha   90.00
_cell.angle_beta   90.00
_cell.angle_gamma   90.00
#
_symmetry.space_group_name_H-M   'P 1'
#
loop_
_entity.id
_entity.type
_entity.pdbx_description
1 polymer ?
#
loop_
_entity_poly.entity_id
_entity_poly.type
_entity_poly.pdbx_seq_one_letter_code
_entity_poly.pdbx_strand_id
1 'polypeptide(L)'
;MEPILVWILHYKYLGIFGLLALGIIGLPIPDESTLVFLGFLVHQHKLELIPVLLAAFLGSAVGMSVSYLLGHTFGLYLLHRFGPRVGLTRGRVEQVHAWFERVGKWT
;
A
#
# COMPACT_ATOMS: atom_id res chain seq x y z
N MET A 1 2.76 19.13 -4.76
CA MET A 1 2.19 18.82 -6.09
C MET A 1 3.27 18.74 -7.17
N GLU A 2 4.27 19.61 -7.17
CA GLU A 2 5.43 19.60 -8.09
C GLU A 2 6.14 18.24 -8.32
N PRO A 3 6.48 17.43 -7.30
CA PRO A 3 7.24 16.19 -7.54
C PRO A 3 6.40 15.12 -8.27
N ILE A 4 5.10 15.07 -8.02
CA ILE A 4 4.19 14.08 -8.64
C ILE A 4 4.07 14.35 -10.14
N LEU A 5 3.99 15.62 -10.54
CA LEU A 5 3.93 16.03 -11.93
C LEU A 5 5.21 15.69 -12.71
N VAL A 6 6.38 15.88 -12.11
CA VAL A 6 7.66 15.58 -12.77
C VAL A 6 7.79 14.08 -13.05
N TRP A 7 7.41 13.22 -12.11
CA TRP A 7 7.46 11.77 -12.31
C TRP A 7 6.45 11.28 -13.35
N ILE A 8 5.23 11.81 -13.35
CA ILE A 8 4.19 11.44 -14.33
C ILE A 8 4.55 11.96 -15.74
N LEU A 9 5.14 13.14 -15.87
CA LEU A 9 5.49 13.71 -17.18
C LEU A 9 6.73 13.05 -17.81
N HIS A 10 7.69 12.59 -17.01
CA HIS A 10 8.91 11.95 -17.51
C HIS A 10 8.76 10.43 -17.69
N TYR A 11 8.05 9.75 -16.77
CA TYR A 11 7.96 8.29 -16.74
C TYR A 11 6.57 7.74 -17.11
N LYS A 12 5.57 8.62 -17.31
CA LYS A 12 4.17 8.28 -17.65
C LYS A 12 3.65 7.15 -16.77
N TYR A 13 3.52 5.95 -17.34
CA TYR A 13 2.94 4.77 -16.70
C TYR A 13 3.85 4.14 -15.65
N LEU A 14 5.18 4.22 -15.80
CA LEU A 14 6.13 3.73 -14.79
C LEU A 14 6.08 4.56 -13.50
N GLY A 15 5.83 5.88 -13.64
CA GLY A 15 5.62 6.76 -12.49
C GLY A 15 4.37 6.38 -11.71
N ILE A 16 3.27 6.05 -12.41
CA ILE A 16 2.02 5.58 -11.81
C ILE A 16 2.24 4.27 -11.04
N PHE A 17 2.90 3.30 -11.68
CA PHE A 17 3.24 2.02 -11.06
C PHE A 17 4.02 2.22 -9.76
N GLY A 18 5.09 3.00 -9.80
CA GLY A 18 5.94 3.24 -8.63
C GLY A 18 5.20 3.99 -7.53
N LEU A 19 4.43 5.02 -7.88
CA LEU A 19 3.70 5.85 -6.92
C LEU A 19 2.66 5.03 -6.15
N LEU A 20 1.92 4.16 -6.83
CA LEU A 20 0.93 3.28 -6.20
C LEU A 20 1.57 2.16 -5.40
N ALA A 21 2.62 1.52 -5.94
CA ALA A 21 3.35 0.50 -5.19
C ALA A 21 3.93 1.06 -3.88
N LEU A 22 4.57 2.23 -3.96
CA LEU A 22 5.17 2.90 -2.80
C LEU A 22 4.14 3.43 -1.81
N GLY A 23 3.00 3.94 -2.28
CA GLY A 23 1.90 4.38 -1.42
C GLY A 23 1.41 3.24 -0.54
N ILE A 24 1.20 2.05 -1.12
CA ILE A 24 0.73 0.88 -0.38
C ILE A 24 1.78 0.30 0.58
N ILE A 25 3.07 0.43 0.25
CA ILE A 25 4.19 -0.03 1.11
C ILE A 25 4.29 0.79 2.41
N GLY A 26 3.66 1.97 2.47
CA GLY A 26 3.52 2.75 3.71
C GLY A 26 4.04 4.18 3.61
N LEU A 27 4.36 4.67 2.41
CA LEU A 27 4.52 6.10 2.21
C LEU A 27 3.14 6.78 2.28
N PRO A 28 3.01 7.92 2.99
CA PRO A 28 1.74 8.63 3.11
C PRO A 28 1.42 9.36 1.80
N ILE A 29 1.00 8.59 0.80
CA ILE A 29 0.64 9.04 -0.53
C ILE A 29 -0.88 8.89 -0.64
N PRO A 30 -1.61 9.94 -1.05
CA PRO A 30 -3.06 9.84 -1.24
C PRO A 30 -3.34 9.09 -2.55
N ASP A 31 -3.46 7.77 -2.48
CA ASP A 31 -3.61 6.91 -3.65
C ASP A 31 -4.96 7.12 -4.36
N GLU A 32 -6.05 7.34 -3.63
CA GLU A 32 -7.36 7.61 -4.24
C GLU A 32 -7.36 8.96 -4.99
N SER A 33 -6.77 9.99 -4.39
CA SER A 33 -6.64 11.30 -5.04
C SER A 33 -5.78 11.23 -6.30
N THR A 34 -4.73 10.41 -6.26
CA THR A 34 -3.86 10.14 -7.40
C THR A 34 -4.64 9.46 -8.53
N LEU A 35 -5.38 8.40 -8.23
CA LEU A 35 -6.19 7.68 -9.22
C LEU A 35 -7.26 8.59 -9.86
N VAL A 36 -7.92 9.44 -9.07
CA VAL A 36 -8.87 10.44 -9.59
C VAL A 36 -8.18 11.40 -10.55
N PHE A 37 -6.98 11.89 -10.20
CA PHE A 37 -6.20 12.76 -11.07
C PHE A 37 -5.76 12.08 -12.36
N LEU A 38 -5.37 10.80 -12.30
CA LEU A 38 -5.04 10.02 -13.49
C LEU A 38 -6.25 9.84 -14.41
N GLY A 39 -7.44 9.58 -13.86
CA GLY A 39 -8.68 9.52 -14.61
C GLY A 39 -8.98 10.84 -15.34
N PHE A 40 -8.76 11.97 -14.68
CA PHE A 40 -8.87 13.30 -15.29
C PHE A 40 -7.86 13.52 -16.44
N LEU A 41 -6.62 13.05 -16.30
CA LEU A 41 -5.61 13.13 -17.35
C LEU A 41 -5.92 12.24 -18.55
N VAL A 42 -6.53 11.07 -18.32
CA VAL A 42 -7.05 10.20 -19.39
C VAL A 42 -8.19 10.88 -20.13
N HIS A 43 -9.11 11.54 -19.41
CA HIS A 43 -10.19 12.31 -20.02
C HIS A 43 -9.68 13.47 -20.90
N GLN A 44 -8.58 14.13 -20.50
CA GLN A 44 -7.92 15.16 -21.32
C GLN A 44 -7.07 14.59 -22.48
N HIS A 45 -7.11 13.30 -22.74
CA HIS A 45 -6.27 12.62 -23.76
C HIS A 45 -4.75 12.82 -23.55
N LYS A 46 -4.31 13.15 -22.33
CA LYS A 46 -2.88 13.26 -21.97
C LYS A 46 -2.26 11.91 -21.63
N LEU A 47 -3.09 10.94 -21.24
CA LEU A 47 -2.72 9.57 -20.96
C LEU A 47 -3.72 8.62 -21.63
N GLU A 48 -3.23 7.46 -22.03
CA GLU A 48 -4.10 6.39 -22.54
C GLU A 48 -4.71 5.58 -21.38
N LEU A 49 -5.97 5.18 -21.52
CA LEU A 49 -6.70 4.46 -20.48
C LEU A 49 -6.08 3.10 -20.16
N ILE A 50 -5.79 2.29 -21.20
CA ILE A 50 -5.34 0.91 -21.02
C ILE A 50 -3.99 0.85 -20.27
N PRO A 51 -2.96 1.63 -20.64
CA PRO A 51 -1.69 1.55 -19.93
C PRO A 51 -1.75 2.17 -18.52
N VAL A 52 -2.61 3.17 -18.28
CA VAL A 52 -2.87 3.68 -16.92
C VAL A 52 -3.49 2.59 -16.05
N LEU A 53 -4.51 1.89 -16.55
CA LEU A 53 -5.16 0.79 -15.82
C LEU A 53 -4.17 -0.33 -15.50
N LEU A 54 -3.37 -0.75 -16.48
CA LEU A 54 -2.36 -1.80 -16.26
C LEU A 54 -1.29 -1.38 -15.25
N ALA A 55 -0.77 -0.15 -15.37
CA ALA A 55 0.23 0.36 -14.43
C ALA A 55 -0.33 0.49 -13.02
N ALA A 56 -1.58 0.97 -12.88
CA ALA A 56 -2.23 1.08 -11.59
C ALA A 56 -2.50 -0.28 -10.95
N PHE A 57 -3.06 -1.21 -11.73
CA PHE A 57 -3.32 -2.57 -11.27
C PHE A 57 -2.05 -3.28 -10.82
N LEU A 58 -1.01 -3.27 -11.65
CA LEU A 58 0.27 -3.92 -11.33
C LEU A 58 0.99 -3.24 -10.17
N GLY A 59 0.98 -1.90 -10.13
CA GLY A 59 1.58 -1.13 -9.03
C GLY A 59 0.92 -1.47 -7.71
N SER A 60 -0.41 -1.50 -7.69
CA SER A 60 -1.17 -1.86 -6.50
C SER A 60 -0.96 -3.32 -6.08
N ALA A 61 -0.99 -4.25 -7.03
CA ALA A 61 -0.77 -5.67 -6.76
C ALA A 61 0.62 -5.95 -6.16
N VAL A 62 1.66 -5.32 -6.73
CA VAL A 62 3.03 -5.43 -6.23
C VAL A 62 3.15 -4.75 -4.86
N GLY A 63 2.61 -3.54 -4.71
CA GLY A 63 2.59 -2.84 -3.43
C GLY A 63 1.95 -3.68 -2.32
N MET A 64 0.76 -4.22 -2.56
CA MET A 64 0.06 -5.09 -1.60
C MET A 64 0.85 -6.35 -1.26
N SER A 65 1.43 -7.01 -2.28
CA SER A 65 2.22 -8.23 -2.07
C SER A 65 3.47 -7.95 -1.22
N VAL A 66 4.17 -6.84 -1.48
CA VAL A 66 5.33 -6.42 -0.70
C VAL A 66 4.93 -6.02 0.72
N SER A 67 3.87 -5.23 0.89
CA SER A 67 3.34 -4.87 2.20
C SER A 67 2.94 -6.10 3.02
N TYR A 68 2.30 -7.09 2.38
CA TYR A 68 1.96 -8.35 3.00
C TYR A 68 3.21 -9.12 3.44
N LEU A 69 4.21 -9.25 2.57
CA LEU A 69 5.46 -9.93 2.92
C LEU A 69 6.20 -9.22 4.06
N LEU A 70 6.24 -7.89 4.05
CA LEU A 70 6.83 -7.10 5.13
C LEU A 70 6.06 -7.30 6.44
N GLY A 71 4.73 -7.25 6.41
CA GLY A 71 3.89 -7.50 7.57
C GLY A 71 3.99 -8.93 8.09
N HIS A 72 4.10 -9.91 7.21
CA HIS A 72 4.21 -11.32 7.57
C HIS A 72 5.57 -11.65 8.19
N THR A 73 6.66 -11.13 7.61
CA THR A 73 8.03 -11.43 8.07
C THR A 73 8.46 -10.56 9.25
N PHE A 74 8.21 -9.25 9.20
CA PHE A 74 8.65 -8.31 10.22
C PHE A 74 7.57 -7.97 11.25
N GLY A 75 6.30 -8.33 11.02
CA GLY A 75 5.20 -7.94 11.90
C GLY A 75 5.40 -8.39 13.35
N LEU A 76 5.63 -9.69 13.58
CA LEU A 76 5.88 -10.23 14.93
C LEU A 76 7.16 -9.67 15.56
N TYR A 77 8.22 -9.51 14.77
CA TYR A 77 9.48 -8.92 15.25
C TYR A 77 9.29 -7.46 15.70
N LEU A 78 8.61 -6.63 14.91
CA LEU A 78 8.27 -5.26 15.27
C LEU A 78 7.33 -5.23 16.48
N LEU A 79 6.36 -6.14 16.55
CA LEU A 79 5.42 -6.22 17.67
C LEU A 79 6.16 -6.52 18.98
N HIS A 80 7.12 -7.44 18.97
CA HIS A 80 7.91 -7.74 20.17
C HIS A 80 8.90 -6.63 20.53
N ARG A 81 9.48 -5.93 19.53
CA ARG A 81 10.52 -4.92 19.75
C ARG A 81 9.96 -3.52 20.05
N PHE A 82 8.90 -3.11 19.35
CA PHE A 82 8.28 -1.78 19.45
C PHE A 82 6.91 -1.81 20.12
N GLY A 83 6.20 -2.95 20.16
CA GLY A 83 4.89 -3.06 20.80
C GLY A 83 4.83 -2.58 22.25
N PRO A 84 5.82 -2.84 23.11
CA PRO A 84 5.83 -2.29 24.48
C PRO A 84 5.81 -0.76 24.54
N ARG A 85 6.29 -0.04 23.50
CA ARG A 85 6.27 1.43 23.45
C ARG A 85 4.90 2.00 23.05
N VAL A 86 4.03 1.19 22.46
CA VAL A 86 2.69 1.58 21.99
C VAL A 86 1.56 0.96 22.82
N GLY A 87 1.90 0.33 23.96
CA GLY A 87 0.93 -0.34 24.84
C GLY A 87 0.50 -1.74 24.37
N LEU A 88 1.20 -2.32 23.39
CA LEU A 88 1.06 -3.72 22.97
C LEU A 88 2.01 -4.59 23.79
N THR A 89 1.63 -4.84 25.04
CA THR A 89 2.34 -5.75 25.95
C THR A 89 2.13 -7.20 25.54
N ARG A 90 3.13 -8.07 25.78
CA ARG A 90 3.08 -9.51 25.43
C ARG A 90 1.78 -10.20 25.85
N GLY A 91 1.29 -9.94 27.07
CA GLY A 91 0.04 -10.53 27.56
C GLY A 91 -1.20 -10.11 26.77
N ARG A 92 -1.24 -8.91 26.18
CA ARG A 92 -2.36 -8.47 25.34
C ARG A 92 -2.34 -9.11 23.97
N VAL A 93 -1.14 -9.31 23.41
CA VAL A 93 -0.94 -10.05 22.15
C VAL A 93 -1.38 -11.50 22.32
N GLU A 94 -1.02 -12.15 23.43
CA GLU A 94 -1.44 -13.51 23.76
C GLU A 94 -2.96 -13.63 23.97
N GLN A 95 -3.58 -12.66 24.65
CA GLN A 95 -5.04 -12.62 24.79
C GLN A 95 -5.77 -12.52 23.45
N VAL A 96 -5.28 -11.65 22.54
CA VAL A 96 -5.86 -11.50 21.19
C VAL A 96 -5.65 -12.78 20.39
N HIS A 97 -4.47 -13.41 20.49
CA HIS A 97 -4.19 -14.67 19.79
C HIS A 97 -5.08 -15.81 20.30
N ALA A 98 -5.25 -15.94 21.62
CA ALA A 98 -6.16 -16.93 22.21
C ALA A 98 -7.63 -16.69 21.84
N TRP A 99 -8.05 -15.42 21.72
CA TRP A 99 -9.39 -15.08 21.22
C TRP A 99 -9.54 -15.43 19.73
N PHE A 100 -8.54 -15.12 18.91
CA PHE A 100 -8.54 -15.44 17.48
C PHE A 100 -8.57 -16.96 17.25
N GLU A 101 -7.83 -17.75 18.02
CA GLU A 101 -7.87 -19.21 17.96
C GLU A 101 -9.23 -19.81 18.34
N ARG A 102 -10.01 -19.12 19.19
CA ARG A 102 -11.34 -19.58 19.65
C ARG A 102 -12.48 -19.16 18.73
N VAL A 103 -12.44 -17.93 18.20
CA VAL A 103 -13.57 -17.29 17.49
C VAL A 103 -13.23 -16.98 16.03
N GLY A 104 -11.95 -16.75 15.74
CA GLY A 104 -11.44 -16.28 14.44
C GLY A 104 -10.95 -17.36 13.50
N LYS A 105 -11.01 -18.66 13.88
CA LYS A 105 -10.81 -19.77 12.96
C LYS A 105 -11.99 -19.84 11.98
N TRP A 106 -11.98 -18.97 10.99
CA TRP A 106 -12.74 -19.16 9.76
C TRP A 106 -12.06 -20.30 9.01
N THR A 107 -12.46 -21.52 9.36
CA THR A 107 -12.45 -22.64 8.40
C THR A 107 -13.64 -22.46 7.47
#